data_AF-A0A098MDP9-F1
#
_entry.id   AF-A0A098MDP9-F1
#
_cell.length_a   1.000
_cell.length_b   1.000
_cell.length_c   1.000
_cell.angle_alpha   90.00
_cell.angle_beta   90.00
_cell.angle_gamma   90.00
#
_symmetry.space_group_name_H-M   'P 1'
#
loop_
_entity.id
_entity.type
_entity.pdbx_description
1 polymer ?
#
loop_
_entity_poly.entity_id
_entity_poly.type
_entity_poly.pdbx_seq_one_letter_code
_entity_poly.pdbx_strand_id
1 'polypeptide(L)'
;MAQIFTPGTATASDVMAGKNFNAGVIWDGAGAIVERGAGGTVTPTSSAQTKLAGRYTSDITISGVTVPAAKVVNDTTIAGVTGTLPKITTHQAAQIIDATSVAGRIYQRPSASAWDGVSSVYSDDPDWVAANIRSGTSIFGLMGTLIPGKRSATGTVQSGSGVVNLGVSFVPTVLLASMLPIVSGRWAKSWINGQWVTYDGYSQDAWGMHTTKPTTTTIYLDTGTLPSEYFYYWMVIE
;
A
#
# COMPACT_ATOMS: atom_id res chain seq x y z
N MET A 1 -94.84 18.87 -22.10
CA MET A 1 -93.61 19.62 -21.75
C MET A 1 -92.52 19.04 -22.64
N ALA A 2 -92.14 19.72 -23.73
CA ALA A 2 -91.09 19.23 -24.61
C ALA A 2 -89.74 19.60 -23.97
N GLN A 3 -89.02 18.60 -23.46
CA GLN A 3 -87.67 18.81 -22.96
C GLN A 3 -86.76 19.01 -24.18
N ILE A 4 -86.18 20.21 -24.32
CA ILE A 4 -85.11 20.46 -25.28
C ILE A 4 -83.88 19.71 -24.79
N PHE A 5 -83.48 18.68 -25.53
CA PHE A 5 -82.19 18.02 -25.35
C PHE A 5 -81.19 18.72 -26.27
N THR A 6 -80.36 19.61 -25.74
CA THR A 6 -79.09 19.94 -26.38
C THR A 6 -78.15 18.75 -26.14
N PRO A 7 -77.79 17.96 -27.17
CA PRO A 7 -76.98 16.77 -26.96
C PRO A 7 -75.58 17.13 -26.45
N GLY A 8 -75.03 16.31 -25.54
CA GLY A 8 -73.64 16.45 -25.12
C GLY A 8 -72.65 16.08 -26.24
N THR A 9 -71.35 16.28 -25.98
CA THR A 9 -70.26 15.96 -26.93
C THR A 9 -69.43 14.74 -26.52
N ALA A 10 -69.93 13.92 -25.59
CA ALA A 10 -69.23 12.70 -25.16
C ALA A 10 -69.13 11.70 -26.32
N THR A 11 -68.02 10.96 -26.34
CA THR A 11 -67.79 9.82 -27.23
C THR A 11 -67.80 8.52 -26.42
N ALA A 12 -67.79 7.36 -27.09
CA ALA A 12 -67.71 6.07 -26.40
C ALA A 12 -66.49 5.97 -25.47
N SER A 13 -65.37 6.61 -25.84
CA SER A 13 -64.13 6.64 -25.04
C SER A 13 -64.23 7.49 -23.77
N ASP A 14 -65.30 8.28 -23.61
CA ASP A 14 -65.54 9.13 -22.44
C ASP A 14 -66.50 8.46 -21.42
N VAL A 15 -67.09 7.32 -21.79
CA VAL A 15 -68.16 6.67 -21.03
C VAL A 15 -67.75 5.24 -20.66
N MET A 16 -68.12 4.83 -19.44
CA MET A 16 -67.85 3.49 -18.91
C MET A 16 -68.51 2.38 -19.75
N ALA A 17 -67.77 1.31 -20.01
CA ALA A 17 -68.29 0.11 -20.67
C ALA A 17 -69.51 -0.44 -19.91
N GLY A 18 -70.56 -0.81 -20.63
CA GLY A 18 -71.84 -1.25 -20.06
C GLY A 18 -72.74 -0.11 -19.57
N LYS A 19 -72.37 1.16 -19.80
CA LYS A 19 -73.25 2.33 -19.65
C LYS A 19 -73.57 2.91 -21.02
N ASN A 20 -74.77 3.46 -21.16
CA ASN A 20 -75.21 4.11 -22.38
C ASN A 20 -75.23 5.64 -22.22
N PHE A 21 -75.05 6.37 -23.31
CA PHE A 21 -75.09 7.83 -23.34
C PHE A 21 -75.76 8.36 -24.60
N ASN A 22 -76.23 9.61 -24.54
CA ASN A 22 -76.79 10.34 -25.67
C ASN A 22 -75.90 11.55 -25.98
N ALA A 23 -75.36 11.65 -27.20
CA ALA A 23 -74.47 12.74 -27.62
C ALA A 23 -74.56 12.99 -29.13
N GLY A 24 -74.77 14.24 -29.54
CA GLY A 24 -75.08 14.63 -30.92
C GLY A 24 -76.19 13.77 -31.55
N VAL A 25 -75.79 12.97 -32.54
CA VAL A 25 -76.66 12.01 -33.27
C VAL A 25 -76.57 10.58 -32.72
N ILE A 26 -75.70 10.33 -31.74
CA ILE A 26 -75.57 9.04 -31.07
C ILE A 26 -76.65 8.96 -30.00
N TRP A 27 -77.63 8.10 -30.24
CA TRP A 27 -78.68 7.75 -29.30
C TRP A 27 -78.35 6.37 -28.73
N ASP A 28 -78.38 6.26 -27.41
CA ASP A 28 -78.10 5.02 -26.68
C ASP A 28 -76.71 4.43 -27.00
N GLY A 29 -75.71 5.29 -27.20
CA GLY A 29 -74.35 4.87 -27.49
C GLY A 29 -73.73 4.13 -26.32
N ALA A 30 -73.08 2.99 -26.56
CA ALA A 30 -72.39 2.24 -25.53
C ALA A 30 -71.02 2.86 -25.21
N GLY A 31 -70.71 2.99 -23.92
CA GLY A 31 -69.37 3.38 -23.45
C GLY A 31 -68.30 2.31 -23.73
N ALA A 32 -67.04 2.74 -23.76
CA ALA A 32 -65.87 1.92 -24.09
C ALA A 32 -64.77 1.94 -23.00
N ILE A 33 -64.87 2.77 -21.95
CA ILE A 33 -63.88 2.76 -20.87
C ILE A 33 -64.01 1.44 -20.09
N VAL A 34 -62.97 0.61 -20.14
CA VAL A 34 -62.93 -0.67 -19.43
C VAL A 34 -62.68 -0.46 -17.94
N GLU A 35 -63.46 -1.12 -17.08
CA GLU A 35 -63.15 -1.25 -15.65
C GLU A 35 -61.99 -2.22 -15.42
N ARG A 36 -60.99 -1.79 -14.65
CA ARG A 36 -59.79 -2.58 -14.31
C ARG A 36 -59.80 -3.08 -12.86
N GLY A 37 -60.86 -2.78 -12.10
CA GLY A 37 -60.95 -3.11 -10.68
C GLY A 37 -60.02 -2.25 -9.82
N ALA A 38 -59.56 -2.77 -8.69
CA ALA A 38 -58.69 -2.03 -7.77
C ALA A 38 -57.32 -1.71 -8.41
N GLY A 39 -56.83 -0.49 -8.20
CA GLY A 39 -55.53 -0.01 -8.72
C GLY A 39 -54.34 -0.84 -8.21
N GLY A 40 -54.38 -1.21 -6.94
CA GLY A 40 -53.37 -2.02 -6.27
C GLY A 40 -52.03 -1.31 -6.08
N THR A 41 -50.99 -2.07 -5.81
CA THR A 41 -49.63 -1.58 -5.58
C THR A 41 -48.69 -1.97 -6.71
N VAL A 42 -47.79 -1.07 -7.07
CA VAL A 42 -46.68 -1.28 -8.01
C VAL A 42 -45.39 -1.25 -7.19
N THR A 43 -44.68 -2.37 -7.14
CA THR A 43 -43.36 -2.44 -6.51
C THR A 43 -42.28 -2.19 -7.56
N PRO A 44 -41.45 -1.14 -7.45
CA PRO A 44 -40.44 -0.83 -8.46
C PRO A 44 -39.52 -2.01 -8.79
N THR A 45 -39.19 -2.16 -10.08
CA THR A 45 -38.28 -3.18 -10.62
C THR A 45 -37.32 -2.56 -11.64
N SER A 46 -36.33 -3.32 -12.11
CA SER A 46 -35.42 -2.90 -13.18
C SER A 46 -36.07 -2.78 -14.57
N SER A 47 -37.30 -3.28 -14.73
CA SER A 47 -38.06 -3.23 -15.99
C SER A 47 -39.29 -2.33 -15.87
N ALA A 48 -39.72 -1.79 -17.01
CA ALA A 48 -40.95 -1.01 -17.09
C ALA A 48 -42.16 -1.88 -16.69
N GLN A 49 -43.01 -1.34 -15.83
CA GLN A 49 -44.28 -1.95 -15.44
C GLN A 49 -45.42 -1.12 -16.01
N THR A 50 -46.34 -1.78 -16.71
CA THR A 50 -47.47 -1.12 -17.36
C THR A 50 -48.77 -1.55 -16.71
N LYS A 51 -49.55 -0.58 -16.23
CA LYS A 51 -50.96 -0.75 -15.90
C LYS A 51 -51.78 -0.41 -17.14
N LEU A 52 -52.69 -1.29 -17.54
CA LEU A 52 -53.51 -1.09 -18.74
C LEU A 52 -54.41 0.15 -18.59
N ALA A 53 -54.69 0.83 -19.70
CA ALA A 53 -55.64 1.94 -19.71
C ALA A 53 -57.05 1.48 -19.31
N GLY A 54 -57.77 2.31 -18.55
CA GLY A 54 -59.12 2.06 -18.05
C GLY A 54 -59.39 2.77 -16.72
N ARG A 55 -60.58 2.55 -16.15
CA ARG A 55 -60.93 3.06 -14.82
C ARG A 55 -60.46 2.09 -13.74
N TYR A 56 -59.84 2.62 -12.69
CA TYR A 56 -59.51 1.88 -11.48
C TYR A 56 -60.43 2.33 -10.35
N THR A 57 -60.86 1.38 -9.52
CA THR A 57 -61.81 1.62 -8.43
C THR A 57 -61.14 2.06 -7.13
N SER A 58 -59.80 2.12 -7.11
CA SER A 58 -58.98 2.60 -6.01
C SER A 58 -57.71 3.23 -6.55
N ASP A 59 -56.98 3.93 -5.68
CA ASP A 59 -55.65 4.45 -5.99
C ASP A 59 -54.71 3.35 -6.47
N ILE A 60 -53.80 3.75 -7.37
CA ILE A 60 -52.61 2.99 -7.70
C ILE A 60 -51.50 3.52 -6.79
N THR A 61 -50.98 2.67 -5.93
CA THR A 61 -49.89 3.03 -5.00
C THR A 61 -48.55 2.55 -5.55
N ILE A 62 -47.51 3.38 -5.47
CA ILE A 62 -46.14 2.97 -5.81
C ILE A 62 -45.38 2.73 -4.50
N SER A 63 -44.83 1.54 -4.31
CA SER A 63 -44.03 1.23 -3.12
C SER A 63 -42.78 2.09 -3.08
N GLY A 64 -42.44 2.61 -1.89
CA GLY A 64 -41.16 3.25 -1.66
C GLY A 64 -39.99 2.27 -1.81
N VAL A 65 -38.84 2.78 -2.23
CA VAL A 65 -37.59 2.02 -2.30
C VAL A 65 -36.73 2.38 -1.10
N THR A 66 -36.32 1.39 -0.30
CA THR A 66 -35.35 1.61 0.78
C THR A 66 -33.95 1.76 0.18
N VAL A 67 -33.36 2.95 0.35
CA VAL A 67 -32.01 3.26 -0.14
C VAL A 67 -31.12 3.58 1.07
N PRO A 68 -30.14 2.71 1.41
CA PRO A 68 -29.18 3.02 2.46
C PRO A 68 -28.22 4.14 1.99
N ALA A 69 -28.33 5.33 2.55
CA ALA A 69 -27.51 6.49 2.14
C ALA A 69 -26.00 6.20 2.20
N ALA A 70 -25.55 5.43 3.21
CA ALA A 70 -24.15 5.01 3.37
C ALA A 70 -23.62 4.07 2.27
N LYS A 71 -24.48 3.58 1.37
CA LYS A 71 -24.11 2.73 0.24
C LYS A 71 -24.26 3.46 -1.11
N VAL A 72 -24.62 4.73 -1.10
CA VAL A 72 -24.77 5.57 -2.30
C VAL A 72 -23.69 6.64 -2.27
N VAL A 73 -23.04 6.87 -3.41
CA VAL A 73 -21.99 7.89 -3.56
C VAL A 73 -22.57 9.28 -3.31
N ASN A 74 -21.83 10.15 -2.63
CA ASN A 74 -22.29 11.45 -2.14
C ASN A 74 -22.63 12.50 -3.20
N ASP A 75 -22.34 12.23 -4.48
CA ASP A 75 -22.77 13.03 -5.62
C ASP A 75 -23.99 12.44 -6.35
N THR A 76 -24.59 11.38 -5.79
CA THR A 76 -25.70 10.64 -6.39
C THR A 76 -26.93 10.69 -5.48
N THR A 77 -28.10 10.87 -6.07
CA THR A 77 -29.40 10.79 -5.38
C THR A 77 -30.24 9.67 -5.99
N ILE A 78 -30.67 8.70 -5.17
CA ILE A 78 -31.54 7.59 -5.60
C ILE A 78 -32.83 7.66 -4.79
N ALA A 79 -33.98 7.73 -5.46
CA ALA A 79 -35.30 7.82 -4.82
C ALA A 79 -35.40 8.93 -3.76
N GLY A 80 -34.80 10.09 -4.01
CA GLY A 80 -34.77 11.23 -3.08
C GLY A 80 -33.75 11.13 -1.94
N VAL A 81 -33.02 10.01 -1.83
CA VAL A 81 -31.96 9.82 -0.84
C VAL A 81 -30.62 10.20 -1.46
N THR A 82 -30.02 11.30 -0.98
CA THR A 82 -28.64 11.68 -1.32
C THR A 82 -27.67 10.76 -0.60
N GLY A 83 -26.68 10.26 -1.34
CA GLY A 83 -25.65 9.39 -0.79
C GLY A 83 -24.76 10.08 0.25
N THR A 84 -24.15 9.27 1.12
CA THR A 84 -23.13 9.72 2.07
C THR A 84 -21.80 9.00 1.89
N LEU A 85 -21.72 8.01 1.00
CA LEU A 85 -20.46 7.33 0.67
C LEU A 85 -19.54 8.34 -0.05
N PRO A 86 -18.35 8.67 0.49
CA PRO A 86 -17.49 9.66 -0.12
C PRO A 86 -17.03 9.24 -1.52
N LYS A 87 -17.21 10.11 -2.52
CA LYS A 87 -16.56 9.94 -3.82
C LYS A 87 -15.07 10.25 -3.70
N ILE A 88 -14.24 9.25 -4.02
CA ILE A 88 -12.79 9.42 -4.06
C ILE A 88 -12.40 9.84 -5.48
N THR A 89 -12.00 11.10 -5.67
CA THR A 89 -11.59 11.68 -6.97
C THR A 89 -10.10 11.99 -7.05
N THR A 90 -9.38 11.83 -5.95
CA THR A 90 -7.95 12.14 -5.83
C THR A 90 -7.18 10.94 -5.31
N HIS A 91 -5.85 10.94 -5.51
CA HIS A 91 -4.98 9.95 -4.89
C HIS A 91 -5.14 9.99 -3.37
N GLN A 92 -5.33 8.81 -2.78
CA GLN A 92 -5.37 8.63 -1.34
C GLN A 92 -4.11 7.89 -0.92
N ALA A 93 -3.47 8.34 0.15
CA ALA A 93 -2.41 7.56 0.76
C ALA A 93 -2.98 6.23 1.26
N ALA A 94 -2.32 5.12 0.93
CA ALA A 94 -2.63 3.85 1.57
C ALA A 94 -2.39 3.98 3.08
N GLN A 95 -3.26 3.38 3.89
CA GLN A 95 -3.04 3.35 5.33
C GLN A 95 -1.97 2.30 5.64
N ILE A 96 -0.77 2.77 5.98
CA ILE A 96 0.34 1.93 6.45
C ILE A 96 0.14 1.72 7.95
N ILE A 97 -0.76 0.82 8.34
CA ILE A 97 -0.89 0.39 9.75
C ILE A 97 -0.68 -1.13 9.91
N ASP A 98 -0.59 -1.89 8.80
CA ASP A 98 -0.21 -3.32 8.83
C ASP A 98 0.60 -3.68 7.58
N ALA A 99 1.63 -2.88 7.29
CA ALA A 99 2.73 -3.41 6.50
C ALA A 99 3.49 -4.42 7.38
N THR A 100 2.89 -5.57 7.66
CA THR A 100 3.65 -6.79 7.93
C THR A 100 4.41 -7.08 6.64
N SER A 101 5.50 -6.35 6.44
CA SER A 101 6.35 -6.53 5.29
C SER A 101 6.88 -7.95 5.34
N VAL A 102 6.62 -8.70 4.29
CA VAL A 102 7.21 -10.00 4.06
C VAL A 102 8.25 -9.79 2.98
N ALA A 103 9.44 -10.36 3.14
CA ALA A 103 10.43 -10.32 2.07
C ALA A 103 9.79 -10.83 0.76
N GLY A 104 9.88 -10.03 -0.30
CA GLY A 104 9.26 -10.31 -1.59
C GLY A 104 7.84 -9.75 -1.80
N ARG A 105 7.18 -9.21 -0.75
CA ARG A 105 5.79 -8.73 -0.84
C ARG A 105 5.49 -7.52 0.05
N ILE A 106 4.79 -6.53 -0.51
CA ILE A 106 4.30 -5.34 0.19
C ILE A 106 2.78 -5.45 0.35
N TYR A 107 2.27 -5.21 1.56
CA TYR A 107 0.84 -5.12 1.85
C TYR A 107 0.41 -3.67 2.02
N GLN A 108 -0.71 -3.29 1.42
CA GLN A 108 -1.30 -1.96 1.51
C GLN A 108 -2.79 -2.06 1.81
N ARG A 109 -3.33 -1.16 2.64
CA ARG A 109 -4.79 -1.06 2.87
C ARG A 109 -5.32 0.24 2.27
N PRO A 110 -6.44 0.19 1.51
CA PRO A 110 -7.13 1.40 1.08
C PRO A 110 -7.70 2.15 2.29
N SER A 111 -8.00 3.44 2.12
CA SER A 111 -8.66 4.21 3.17
C SER A 111 -10.08 3.68 3.44
N ALA A 112 -10.50 3.71 4.71
CA ALA A 112 -11.80 3.22 5.19
C ALA A 112 -13.02 4.03 4.68
N SER A 113 -12.84 4.92 3.69
CA SER A 113 -13.90 5.80 3.18
C SER A 113 -14.85 5.08 2.22
N ALA A 114 -14.31 4.44 1.19
CA ALA A 114 -15.08 3.64 0.23
C ALA A 114 -14.91 2.13 0.44
N TRP A 115 -13.93 1.73 1.25
CA TRP A 115 -13.59 0.36 1.60
C TRP A 115 -13.80 0.15 3.10
N ASP A 116 -13.90 -1.11 3.53
CA ASP A 116 -14.02 -1.44 4.96
C ASP A 116 -12.77 -1.07 5.79
N GLY A 117 -11.64 -0.80 5.12
CA GLY A 117 -10.36 -0.51 5.76
C GLY A 117 -9.72 -1.72 6.46
N VAL A 118 -10.32 -2.91 6.31
CA VAL A 118 -9.89 -4.15 6.98
C VAL A 118 -9.09 -5.01 6.02
N SER A 119 -9.51 -5.10 4.76
CA SER A 119 -8.86 -5.94 3.75
C SER A 119 -7.62 -5.26 3.14
N SER A 120 -6.57 -6.05 2.91
CA SER A 120 -5.33 -5.58 2.27
C SER A 120 -5.26 -5.98 0.79
N VAL A 121 -4.64 -5.14 -0.02
CA VAL A 121 -4.07 -5.49 -1.32
C VAL A 121 -2.57 -5.76 -1.15
N TYR A 122 -1.97 -6.51 -2.06
CA TYR A 122 -0.53 -6.77 -2.03
C TYR A 122 0.12 -6.60 -3.40
N SER A 123 1.43 -6.36 -3.39
CA SER A 123 2.29 -6.35 -4.57
C SER A 123 3.50 -7.22 -4.31
N ASP A 124 3.78 -8.13 -5.24
CA ASP A 124 4.99 -8.95 -5.21
C ASP A 124 6.13 -8.22 -5.92
N ASP A 125 7.26 -8.13 -5.25
CA ASP A 125 8.50 -7.59 -5.78
C ASP A 125 9.67 -8.40 -5.20
N PRO A 126 10.31 -9.27 -5.99
CA PRO A 126 11.44 -10.08 -5.51
C PRO A 126 12.59 -9.27 -4.94
N ASP A 127 12.76 -8.01 -5.34
CA ASP A 127 13.80 -7.11 -4.83
C ASP A 127 13.41 -6.43 -3.51
N TRP A 128 12.17 -6.62 -3.05
CA TRP A 128 11.71 -6.19 -1.73
C TRP A 128 12.25 -7.09 -0.61
N VAL A 129 13.57 -7.07 -0.42
CA VAL A 129 14.27 -7.85 0.60
C VAL A 129 15.16 -6.96 1.45
N ALA A 130 15.35 -7.33 2.71
CA ALA A 130 16.18 -6.58 3.65
C ALA A 130 17.61 -6.37 3.15
N ALA A 131 18.13 -7.29 2.34
CA ALA A 131 19.46 -7.21 1.74
C ALA A 131 19.62 -6.10 0.69
N ASN A 132 18.52 -5.54 0.19
CA ASN A 132 18.53 -4.42 -0.76
C ASN A 132 18.30 -3.06 -0.08
N ILE A 133 17.95 -3.05 1.21
CA ILE A 133 17.65 -1.84 1.98
C ILE A 133 18.83 -1.55 2.91
N ARG A 134 19.30 -0.29 2.94
CA ARG A 134 20.41 0.15 3.78
C ARG A 134 20.16 -0.20 5.26
N SER A 135 21.18 -0.75 5.92
CA SER A 135 21.16 -1.08 7.34
C SER A 135 20.77 0.13 8.19
N GLY A 136 19.87 -0.09 9.15
CA GLY A 136 19.30 0.95 10.00
C GLY A 136 18.21 1.80 9.34
N THR A 137 17.89 1.56 8.06
CA THR A 137 16.74 2.17 7.38
C THR A 137 15.57 1.18 7.38
N SER A 138 14.39 1.65 7.81
CA SER A 138 13.14 0.90 7.65
C SER A 138 12.33 1.54 6.53
N ILE A 139 11.96 0.73 5.54
CA ILE A 139 11.03 1.13 4.48
C ILE A 139 9.81 0.22 4.65
N PHE A 140 8.60 0.79 4.74
CA PHE A 140 7.35 0.05 4.92
C PHE A 140 7.39 -1.08 5.97
N GLY A 141 8.17 -0.92 7.06
CA GLY A 141 8.33 -1.93 8.11
C GLY A 141 9.43 -2.96 7.88
N LEU A 142 9.99 -3.07 6.67
CA LEU A 142 11.11 -3.96 6.39
C LEU A 142 12.42 -3.28 6.78
N MET A 143 13.07 -3.79 7.84
CA MET A 143 14.37 -3.29 8.29
C MET A 143 15.47 -3.74 7.31
N GLY A 144 16.28 -2.78 6.86
CA GLY A 144 17.41 -3.06 5.99
C GLY A 144 18.59 -3.73 6.68
N THR A 145 19.36 -4.47 5.88
CA THR A 145 20.59 -5.18 6.28
C THR A 145 21.76 -4.89 5.33
N LEU A 146 21.53 -4.18 4.23
CA LEU A 146 22.57 -3.80 3.28
C LEU A 146 23.56 -2.85 3.96
N ILE A 147 24.83 -3.25 4.05
CA ILE A 147 25.92 -2.34 4.38
C ILE A 147 26.48 -1.82 3.03
N PRO A 148 26.20 -0.57 2.63
CA PRO A 148 26.63 -0.07 1.33
C PRO A 148 28.15 0.12 1.29
N GLY A 149 28.77 -0.29 0.18
CA GLY A 149 30.21 -0.18 -0.03
C GLY A 149 31.02 -1.30 0.63
N LYS A 150 32.34 -1.13 0.70
CA LYS A 150 33.24 -2.04 1.42
C LYS A 150 33.22 -1.71 2.90
N ARG A 151 33.12 -2.73 3.75
CA ARG A 151 33.30 -2.55 5.20
C ARG A 151 34.73 -2.13 5.49
N SER A 152 34.93 -1.19 6.40
CA SER A 152 36.23 -0.84 6.94
C SER A 152 36.18 -0.72 8.45
N ALA A 153 37.32 -0.94 9.09
CA ALA A 153 37.49 -0.71 10.52
C ALA A 153 38.89 -0.18 10.77
N THR A 154 39.05 0.62 11.82
CA THR A 154 40.34 1.16 12.24
C THR A 154 40.45 1.07 13.75
N GLY A 155 41.67 1.06 14.26
CA GLY A 155 41.87 1.17 15.69
C GLY A 155 43.32 1.38 16.07
N THR A 156 43.52 1.50 17.37
CA THR A 156 44.83 1.67 17.99
C THR A 156 45.01 0.61 19.07
N VAL A 157 46.18 -0.01 19.11
CA VAL A 157 46.58 -0.97 20.15
C VAL A 157 47.89 -0.50 20.77
N GLN A 158 48.01 -0.55 22.10
CA GLN A 158 49.25 -0.20 22.79
C GLN A 158 50.22 -1.41 22.84
N SER A 159 51.51 -1.16 22.73
CA SER A 159 52.55 -2.19 22.90
C SER A 159 52.51 -2.84 24.28
N GLY A 160 52.91 -4.12 24.32
CA GLY A 160 52.82 -4.94 25.54
C GLY A 160 51.48 -5.66 25.73
N SER A 161 50.53 -5.49 24.80
CA SER A 161 49.25 -6.21 24.81
C SER A 161 49.36 -7.66 24.28
N GLY A 162 50.54 -8.06 23.79
CA GLY A 162 50.77 -9.35 23.15
C GLY A 162 49.97 -9.49 21.86
N VAL A 163 49.27 -10.61 21.70
CA VAL A 163 48.43 -10.91 20.53
C VAL A 163 47.03 -10.36 20.73
N VAL A 164 46.67 -9.32 19.97
CA VAL A 164 45.37 -8.65 20.08
C VAL A 164 44.46 -9.02 18.92
N ASN A 165 43.24 -9.46 19.21
CA ASN A 165 42.20 -9.65 18.20
C ASN A 165 41.59 -8.29 17.83
N LEU A 166 41.54 -7.97 16.54
CA LEU A 166 40.99 -6.71 16.04
C LEU A 166 39.46 -6.63 16.12
N GLY A 167 38.75 -7.75 16.35
CA GLY A 167 37.31 -7.79 16.59
C GLY A 167 36.45 -7.44 15.36
N VAL A 168 36.96 -7.66 14.15
CA VAL A 168 36.27 -7.30 12.91
C VAL A 168 35.25 -8.36 12.50
N SER A 169 34.12 -7.94 11.91
CA SER A 169 33.03 -8.84 11.48
C SER A 169 33.10 -9.25 10.00
N PHE A 170 34.25 -9.01 9.36
CA PHE A 170 34.46 -9.25 7.93
C PHE A 170 35.87 -9.77 7.65
N VAL A 171 36.05 -10.42 6.50
CA VAL A 171 37.36 -10.89 6.02
C VAL A 171 37.94 -9.79 5.11
N PRO A 172 39.00 -9.08 5.53
CA PRO A 172 39.52 -7.98 4.73
C PRO A 172 40.38 -8.44 3.57
N THR A 173 40.27 -7.73 2.45
CA THR A 173 41.23 -7.80 1.33
C THR A 173 42.40 -6.84 1.53
N VAL A 174 42.24 -5.82 2.37
CA VAL A 174 43.29 -4.89 2.79
C VAL A 174 43.43 -4.89 4.30
N LEU A 175 44.62 -5.13 4.81
CA LEU A 175 45.01 -4.87 6.21
C LEU A 175 46.25 -4.00 6.17
N LEU A 176 46.21 -2.87 6.85
CA LEU A 176 47.35 -1.98 7.06
C LEU A 176 47.61 -1.92 8.56
N ALA A 177 48.83 -2.18 8.99
CA ALA A 177 49.25 -1.99 10.37
C ALA A 177 50.54 -1.16 10.39
N SER A 178 50.61 -0.16 11.26
CA SER A 178 51.79 0.67 11.41
C SER A 178 52.08 0.97 12.88
N MET A 179 53.35 1.21 13.19
CA MET A 179 53.82 1.59 14.51
C MET A 179 54.59 2.91 14.42
N LEU A 180 54.26 3.85 15.30
CA LEU A 180 54.94 5.12 15.47
C LEU A 180 55.73 5.10 16.78
N PRO A 181 57.07 5.02 16.76
CA PRO A 181 57.90 5.17 17.95
C PRO A 181 58.11 6.64 18.32
N ILE A 182 58.37 6.88 19.60
CA ILE A 182 58.67 8.21 20.15
C ILE A 182 60.10 8.68 19.79
N VAL A 183 61.04 7.77 19.51
CA VAL A 183 62.48 8.11 19.46
C VAL A 183 63.24 7.81 18.15
N SER A 184 62.79 6.89 17.27
CA SER A 184 63.17 6.80 15.83
C SER A 184 62.76 5.44 15.22
N GLY A 185 62.56 5.42 13.89
CA GLY A 185 62.06 4.28 13.11
C GLY A 185 60.59 4.45 12.72
N ARG A 186 60.14 3.90 11.61
CA ARG A 186 58.71 3.72 11.31
C ARG A 186 58.56 2.29 10.82
N TRP A 187 57.52 1.60 11.30
CA TRP A 187 57.23 0.23 10.87
C TRP A 187 55.82 0.17 10.32
N ALA A 188 55.66 -0.46 9.16
CA ALA A 188 54.37 -0.68 8.54
C ALA A 188 54.42 -2.01 7.80
N LYS A 189 53.31 -2.73 7.87
CA LYS A 189 53.12 -3.98 7.16
C LYS A 189 51.69 -4.03 6.66
N SER A 190 51.55 -4.46 5.42
CA SER A 190 50.25 -4.46 4.78
C SER A 190 49.98 -5.72 3.99
N TRP A 191 48.77 -6.22 4.12
CA TRP A 191 48.21 -7.25 3.27
C TRP A 191 47.29 -6.57 2.26
N ILE A 192 47.56 -6.70 0.97
CA ILE A 192 46.74 -6.11 -0.08
C ILE A 192 46.48 -7.21 -1.12
N ASN A 193 45.21 -7.51 -1.38
CA ASN A 193 44.76 -8.40 -2.45
C ASN A 193 45.48 -9.76 -2.49
N GLY A 194 45.74 -10.37 -1.33
CA GLY A 194 46.37 -11.69 -1.28
C GLY A 194 47.88 -11.68 -1.11
N GLN A 195 48.51 -10.52 -0.98
CA GLN A 195 49.97 -10.38 -0.91
C GLN A 195 50.40 -9.47 0.24
N TRP A 196 51.53 -9.81 0.87
CA TRP A 196 52.22 -8.90 1.77
C TRP A 196 52.98 -7.85 0.97
N VAL A 197 52.82 -6.58 1.35
CA VAL A 197 53.46 -5.43 0.72
C VAL A 197 54.50 -4.84 1.67
N THR A 198 55.69 -4.59 1.13
CA THR A 198 56.79 -3.88 1.79
C THR A 198 56.75 -2.39 1.43
N TYR A 199 57.13 -1.52 2.36
CA TYR A 199 57.15 -0.07 2.15
C TYR A 199 58.57 0.48 2.08
N ASP A 200 58.81 1.38 1.13
CA ASP A 200 60.07 2.11 1.02
C ASP A 200 60.28 3.04 2.22
N GLY A 201 61.48 3.05 2.78
CA GLY A 201 61.82 3.86 3.96
C GLY A 201 61.38 3.26 5.31
N TYR A 202 60.81 2.05 5.31
CA TYR A 202 60.52 1.26 6.50
C TYR A 202 61.60 0.19 6.68
N SER A 203 62.10 -0.03 7.90
CA SER A 203 63.13 -1.06 8.12
C SER A 203 62.52 -2.42 7.81
N GLN A 204 63.08 -3.13 6.84
CA GLN A 204 62.42 -4.30 6.24
C GLN A 204 62.23 -5.48 7.20
N ASP A 205 62.95 -5.55 8.32
CA ASP A 205 62.85 -6.70 9.23
C ASP A 205 63.21 -6.34 10.67
N ALA A 206 62.20 -6.03 11.48
CA ALA A 206 62.32 -6.16 12.93
C ALA A 206 61.08 -6.90 13.47
N TRP A 207 61.17 -8.23 13.46
CA TRP A 207 60.58 -9.19 14.40
C TRP A 207 59.23 -8.87 15.05
N GLY A 208 58.27 -9.79 14.87
CA GLY A 208 57.15 -9.99 15.81
C GLY A 208 55.79 -9.49 15.37
N MET A 209 55.66 -8.63 14.34
CA MET A 209 54.34 -8.24 13.82
C MET A 209 53.75 -9.36 12.94
N HIS A 210 53.35 -10.45 13.60
CA HIS A 210 52.53 -11.50 13.00
C HIS A 210 51.10 -11.01 12.96
N THR A 211 50.79 -10.21 11.94
CA THR A 211 49.41 -10.09 11.51
C THR A 211 49.00 -11.39 10.86
N THR A 212 47.95 -12.05 11.37
CA THR A 212 47.43 -13.24 10.69
C THR A 212 46.96 -12.85 9.30
N LYS A 213 47.23 -13.73 8.33
CA LYS A 213 46.67 -13.57 6.99
C LYS A 213 45.15 -13.44 7.12
N PRO A 214 44.52 -12.36 6.61
CA PRO A 214 43.09 -12.15 6.75
C PRO A 214 42.32 -13.09 5.83
N THR A 215 42.28 -14.36 6.22
CA THR A 215 41.51 -15.43 5.57
C THR A 215 40.22 -15.72 6.33
N THR A 216 40.08 -15.16 7.52
CA THR A 216 38.91 -15.26 8.39
C THR A 216 38.61 -13.90 9.00
N THR A 217 37.49 -13.77 9.70
CA THR A 217 37.15 -12.58 10.50
C THR A 217 38.02 -12.41 11.74
N THR A 218 38.79 -13.45 12.10
CA THR A 218 39.66 -13.44 13.27
C THR A 218 41.06 -13.00 12.85
N ILE A 219 41.32 -11.71 13.01
CA ILE A 219 42.60 -11.08 12.68
C ILE A 219 43.31 -10.73 13.96
N TYR A 220 44.53 -11.22 14.08
CA TYR A 220 45.39 -10.89 15.19
C TYR A 220 46.44 -9.90 14.75
N LEU A 221 46.74 -8.96 15.65
CA LEU A 221 47.92 -8.11 15.60
C LEU A 221 48.80 -8.50 16.78
N ASP A 222 49.94 -9.11 16.49
CA ASP A 222 50.97 -9.32 17.50
C ASP A 222 51.75 -8.01 17.72
N THR A 223 51.65 -7.48 18.92
CA THR A 223 52.28 -6.23 19.36
C THR A 223 53.64 -6.46 20.04
N GLY A 224 54.08 -7.71 20.13
CA GLY A 224 55.35 -8.12 20.73
C GLY A 224 55.49 -7.74 22.21
N THR A 225 56.72 -7.82 22.70
CA THR A 225 57.11 -7.45 24.09
C THR A 225 57.78 -6.09 24.15
N LEU A 226 57.54 -5.21 23.18
CA LEU A 226 58.12 -3.86 23.19
C LEU A 226 57.63 -3.08 24.44
N PRO A 227 58.45 -2.16 24.99
CA PRO A 227 58.05 -1.32 26.12
C PRO A 227 56.68 -0.67 25.90
N SER A 228 55.90 -0.39 26.93
CA SER A 228 54.50 0.09 26.86
C SER A 228 54.29 1.50 26.26
N GLU A 229 55.26 2.02 25.51
CA GLU A 229 55.29 3.41 25.01
C GLU A 229 55.00 3.53 23.50
N TYR A 230 54.68 2.42 22.82
CA TYR A 230 54.40 2.42 21.37
C TYR A 230 52.91 2.22 21.11
N PHE A 231 52.41 2.89 20.08
CA PHE A 231 51.06 2.71 19.58
C PHE A 231 51.09 2.10 18.18
N TYR A 232 50.26 1.08 18.00
CA TYR A 232 49.99 0.43 16.74
C TYR A 232 48.68 0.96 16.18
N TYR A 233 48.72 1.51 14.99
CA TYR A 233 47.55 1.96 14.25
C TYR A 233 47.24 0.96 13.16
N TRP A 234 45.99 0.53 13.07
CA TRP A 234 45.55 -0.42 12.07
C TRP A 234 44.32 0.06 11.34
N MET A 235 44.21 -0.40 10.09
CA MET A 235 43.05 -0.24 9.23
C MET A 235 42.82 -1.54 8.49
N VAL A 236 41.56 -1.97 8.38
CA VAL A 236 41.16 -3.08 7.53
C VAL A 236 40.04 -2.65 6.59
N ILE A 237 40.01 -3.23 5.39
CA ILE A 237 38.98 -3.00 4.37
C ILE A 237 38.61 -4.34 3.73
N GLU A 238 37.31 -4.58 3.58
CA GLU A 238 36.74 -5.73 2.88
C GLU A 238 37.06 -5.76 1.39
#